data_AF-A0A8D8VE37-F1
#
_entry.id   AF-A0A8D8VE37-F1
#
_cell.length_a   1.000
_cell.length_b   1.000
_cell.length_c   1.000
_cell.angle_alpha   90.00
_cell.angle_beta   90.00
_cell.angle_gamma   90.00
#
_symmetry.space_group_name_H-M   'P 1'
#
loop_
_entity.id
_entity.type
_entity.pdbx_description
1 polymer ?
#
loop_
_entity_poly.entity_id
_entity_poly.type
_entity_poly.pdbx_seq_one_letter_code
_entity_poly.pdbx_strand_id
1 'polypeptide(L)'
;LTHKGMSYPCKKCPKSFSQKCNLNTHLLTHEGIRYPCDKCPKSFSRKGHLRRHLLTHEGIRYPCDNCPKSFSQKGYLKTHLLTHEGIKYPCDRCPKTFSQKRILKTHLLTHTHKSIRYPCDKCINSYSDKSGLRKHLLTHLSSDPYCPAQLTTYC
;
A
#
# COMPACT_ATOMS: atom_id res chain seq x y z
N LEU A 1 2.48 10.28 27.41
CA LEU A 1 1.00 10.41 27.43
C LEU A 1 0.42 9.61 26.26
N THR A 2 0.14 8.33 26.49
CA THR A 2 -0.56 7.49 25.51
C THR A 2 -2.03 7.90 25.54
N HIS A 3 -2.52 8.56 24.49
CA HIS A 3 -3.96 8.69 24.32
C HIS A 3 -4.54 7.27 24.28
N LYS A 4 -5.17 6.85 25.38
CA LYS A 4 -6.08 5.70 25.43
C LYS A 4 -7.32 6.12 24.62
N GLY A 5 -7.12 6.30 23.32
CA GLY A 5 -8.06 6.92 22.41
C GLY A 5 -9.24 5.99 22.22
N MET A 6 -10.45 6.47 22.51
CA MET A 6 -11.67 5.79 22.14
C MET A 6 -11.58 5.34 20.68
N SER A 7 -11.64 4.03 20.48
CA SER A 7 -11.72 3.44 19.15
C SER A 7 -13.19 3.16 18.82
N TYR A 8 -13.54 3.35 17.56
CA TYR A 8 -14.87 3.08 17.03
C TYR A 8 -14.79 1.75 16.25
N PRO A 9 -15.13 0.61 16.86
CA PRO A 9 -15.07 -0.68 16.20
C PRO A 9 -16.20 -0.82 15.17
N CYS A 10 -15.90 -1.46 14.04
CA CYS A 10 -16.92 -1.92 13.12
C CYS A 10 -17.58 -3.18 13.69
N LYS A 11 -18.91 -3.25 13.67
CA LYS A 11 -19.65 -4.44 14.10
C LYS A 11 -19.70 -5.55 13.04
N LYS A 12 -19.31 -5.25 11.80
CA LYS A 12 -19.38 -6.17 10.64
C LYS A 12 -18.03 -6.76 10.24
N CYS A 13 -16.91 -6.25 10.78
CA CYS A 13 -15.58 -6.82 10.54
C CYS A 13 -14.59 -6.42 11.66
N PRO A 14 -13.40 -7.04 11.73
CA PRO A 14 -12.42 -6.77 12.80
C PRO A 14 -11.78 -5.36 12.80
N LYS A 15 -12.21 -4.45 11.93
CA LYS A 15 -11.60 -3.11 11.80
C LYS A 15 -12.12 -2.16 12.89
N SER A 16 -11.22 -1.36 13.44
CA SER A 16 -11.53 -0.24 14.32
C SER A 16 -10.93 1.05 13.80
N PHE A 17 -11.56 2.18 14.16
CA PHE A 17 -11.20 3.50 13.66
C PHE A 17 -10.98 4.46 14.81
N SER A 18 -10.03 5.38 14.69
CA SER A 18 -9.78 6.40 15.71
C SER A 18 -10.81 7.54 15.71
N GLN A 19 -11.68 7.61 14.70
CA GLN A 19 -12.68 8.66 14.54
C GLN A 19 -14.01 8.07 14.05
N LYS A 20 -15.13 8.56 14.59
CA LYS A 20 -16.49 8.12 14.22
C LYS A 20 -16.80 8.35 12.74
N CYS A 21 -16.37 9.47 12.17
CA CYS A 21 -16.56 9.78 10.74
C CYS A 21 -15.88 8.75 9.82
N ASN A 22 -14.72 8.22 10.23
CA ASN A 22 -14.01 7.17 9.50
C ASN A 22 -14.74 5.82 9.58
N LEU A 23 -15.31 5.49 10.74
CA LEU A 23 -16.19 4.33 10.89
C LEU A 23 -17.42 4.47 9.99
N ASN A 24 -18.13 5.60 10.02
CA ASN A 24 -19.31 5.83 9.18
C ASN A 24 -18.98 5.67 7.69
N THR A 25 -17.88 6.27 7.24
CA THR A 25 -17.41 6.12 5.86
C THR A 25 -17.06 4.66 5.53
N HIS A 26 -16.53 3.91 6.48
CA HIS A 26 -16.24 2.49 6.30
C HIS A 26 -17.51 1.64 6.23
N LEU A 27 -18.56 1.95 6.99
CA LEU A 27 -19.81 1.19 6.96
C LEU A 27 -20.45 1.17 5.57
N LEU A 28 -20.31 2.25 4.81
CA LEU A 28 -20.71 2.32 3.39
C LEU A 28 -20.08 1.18 2.54
N THR A 29 -18.89 0.71 2.91
CA THR A 29 -18.24 -0.40 2.19
C THR A 29 -18.91 -1.74 2.43
N HIS A 30 -19.58 -1.93 3.56
CA HIS A 30 -20.39 -3.12 3.84
C HIS A 30 -21.75 -3.08 3.15
N GLU A 31 -22.25 -1.88 2.84
CA GLU A 31 -23.51 -1.67 2.12
C GLU A 31 -23.31 -1.65 0.60
N GLY A 32 -22.08 -1.84 0.13
CA GLY A 32 -21.76 -1.75 -1.30
C GLY A 32 -21.91 -0.33 -1.88
N ILE A 33 -22.07 0.69 -1.03
CA ILE A 33 -22.23 2.08 -1.47
C ILE A 33 -20.88 2.60 -1.96
N ARG A 34 -20.87 3.03 -3.22
CA ARG A 34 -19.70 3.57 -3.91
C ARG A 34 -20.05 4.85 -4.65
N TYR A 35 -19.04 5.65 -4.91
CA TYR A 35 -19.12 6.86 -5.71
C TYR A 35 -18.59 6.53 -7.11
N PRO A 36 -19.48 6.29 -8.11
CA PRO A 36 -19.06 5.96 -9.47
C PRO A 36 -18.44 7.17 -10.18
N CYS A 37 -17.50 6.90 -11.08
CA CYS A 37 -17.10 7.86 -12.09
C CYS A 37 -18.07 7.77 -13.27
N ASP A 38 -18.48 8.91 -13.78
CA ASP A 38 -19.30 9.07 -14.99
C ASP A 38 -18.48 8.86 -16.29
N LYS A 39 -17.18 9.12 -16.25
CA LYS A 39 -16.26 9.03 -17.41
C LYS A 39 -15.60 7.67 -17.59
N CYS A 40 -15.68 6.75 -16.62
CA CYS A 40 -15.12 5.41 -16.76
C CYS A 40 -15.75 4.40 -15.77
N PRO A 41 -15.53 3.08 -15.93
CA PRO A 41 -16.12 2.06 -15.05
C PRO A 41 -15.64 2.06 -13.58
N LYS A 42 -14.77 3.00 -13.19
CA LYS A 42 -14.19 3.03 -11.83
C LYS A 42 -15.19 3.59 -10.82
N SER A 43 -15.17 3.05 -9.61
CA SER A 43 -15.96 3.54 -8.49
C SER A 43 -15.14 3.56 -7.19
N PHE A 44 -15.42 4.52 -6.32
CA PHE A 44 -14.60 4.83 -5.14
C PHE A 44 -15.39 4.67 -3.85
N SER A 45 -14.73 4.31 -2.76
CA SER A 45 -15.36 4.24 -1.43
C SER A 45 -15.52 5.61 -0.74
N ARG A 46 -14.96 6.68 -1.32
CA ARG A 46 -15.00 8.03 -0.75
C ARG A 46 -15.17 9.08 -1.83
N LYS A 47 -16.04 10.06 -1.61
CA LYS A 47 -16.27 11.20 -2.51
C LYS A 47 -14.98 11.96 -2.83
N GLY A 48 -14.12 12.19 -1.83
CA GLY A 48 -12.82 12.85 -2.05
C GLY A 48 -11.87 12.07 -2.97
N HIS A 49 -11.96 10.74 -2.99
CA HIS A 49 -11.17 9.92 -3.92
C HIS A 49 -11.70 10.02 -5.35
N LEU A 50 -13.03 10.03 -5.53
CA LEU A 50 -13.64 10.29 -6.83
C LEU A 50 -13.24 11.67 -7.35
N ARG A 51 -13.37 12.73 -6.54
CA ARG A 51 -12.96 14.10 -6.95
C ARG A 51 -11.50 14.15 -7.43
N ARG A 52 -10.60 13.51 -6.69
CA ARG A 52 -9.18 13.42 -7.10
C ARG A 52 -9.02 12.60 -8.38
N HIS A 53 -9.79 11.54 -8.57
CA HIS A 53 -9.76 10.76 -9.79
C HIS A 53 -10.26 11.53 -11.01
N LEU A 54 -11.28 12.38 -10.87
CA LEU A 54 -11.79 13.20 -11.97
C LEU A 54 -10.71 14.11 -12.57
N LEU A 55 -9.78 14.60 -11.73
CA LEU A 55 -8.60 15.35 -12.20
C LEU A 55 -7.75 14.57 -13.22
N THR A 56 -7.77 13.23 -13.18
CA THR A 56 -7.04 12.39 -14.14
C THR A 56 -7.69 12.37 -15.52
N HIS A 57 -9.02 12.56 -15.60
CA HIS A 57 -9.71 12.72 -16.87
C HIS A 57 -9.49 14.11 -17.48
N GLU A 58 -9.28 15.11 -16.63
CA GLU A 58 -8.98 16.49 -17.03
C GLU A 58 -7.49 16.71 -17.34
N GLY A 59 -6.66 15.67 -17.19
CA GLY A 59 -5.21 15.79 -17.39
C GLY A 59 -4.54 16.71 -16.36
N ILE A 60 -5.20 17.05 -15.25
CA ILE A 60 -4.67 17.95 -14.23
C ILE A 60 -3.58 17.24 -13.44
N ARG A 61 -2.39 17.86 -13.45
CA ARG A 61 -1.20 17.37 -12.77
C ARG A 61 -0.53 18.52 -12.01
N TYR A 62 0.30 18.16 -11.04
CA TYR A 62 1.13 19.07 -10.26
C TYR A 62 2.55 19.00 -10.83
N PRO A 63 2.97 19.99 -11.64
CA PRO A 63 4.30 20.00 -12.24
C PRO A 63 5.38 20.24 -11.18
N CYS A 64 6.59 19.74 -11.45
CA CYS A 64 7.79 20.14 -10.75
C CYS A 64 8.47 21.26 -11.54
N ASP A 65 8.84 22.35 -10.87
CA ASP A 65 9.48 23.47 -11.56
C ASP A 65 10.97 23.20 -11.85
N ASN A 66 11.55 22.19 -11.19
CA ASN A 66 12.98 21.85 -11.28
C ASN A 66 13.27 20.72 -12.28
N CYS A 67 12.25 20.05 -12.84
CA CYS A 67 12.44 19.02 -13.87
C CYS A 67 11.14 18.73 -14.64
N PRO A 68 11.18 18.01 -15.79
CA PRO A 68 9.99 17.71 -16.59
C PRO A 68 8.92 16.82 -15.93
N LYS A 69 9.10 16.41 -14.66
CA LYS A 69 8.19 15.48 -13.98
C LYS A 69 6.94 16.21 -13.49
N SER A 70 5.80 15.52 -13.57
CA SER A 70 4.52 15.99 -13.03
C SER A 70 3.79 14.87 -12.30
N PHE A 71 3.05 15.24 -11.24
CA PHE A 71 2.47 14.29 -10.30
C PHE A 71 0.94 14.38 -10.29
N SER A 72 0.26 13.28 -10.01
CA SER A 72 -1.20 13.27 -9.88
C SER A 72 -1.71 13.87 -8.56
N GLN A 73 -0.81 14.13 -7.60
CA GLN A 73 -1.17 14.64 -6.28
C GLN A 73 -0.09 15.58 -5.75
N LYS A 74 -0.52 16.68 -5.11
CA LYS A 74 0.36 17.64 -4.44
C LYS A 74 1.29 17.00 -3.40
N GLY A 75 0.81 15.99 -2.67
CA GLY A 75 1.64 15.27 -1.70
C GLY A 75 2.80 14.52 -2.35
N TYR A 76 2.61 13.96 -3.55
CA TYR A 76 3.68 13.29 -4.29
C TYR A 76 4.69 14.28 -4.85
N LEU A 77 4.24 15.43 -5.36
CA LEU A 77 5.13 16.53 -5.72
C LEU A 77 5.96 16.96 -4.51
N LYS A 78 5.35 17.20 -3.35
CA LYS A 78 6.09 17.57 -2.13
C LYS A 78 7.16 16.57 -1.75
N THR A 79 6.84 15.26 -1.79
CA THR A 79 7.85 14.22 -1.52
C THR A 79 8.94 14.15 -2.59
N HIS A 80 8.61 14.50 -3.84
CA HIS A 80 9.58 14.55 -4.92
C HIS A 80 10.51 15.76 -4.81
N LEU A 81 10.02 16.92 -4.37
CA LEU A 81 10.86 18.12 -4.17
C LEU A 81 12.02 17.86 -3.21
N LEU A 82 11.82 17.02 -2.19
CA LEU A 82 12.89 16.57 -1.29
C LEU A 82 14.07 15.91 -2.02
N THR A 83 13.85 15.36 -3.22
CA THR A 83 14.92 14.78 -4.05
C THR A 83 15.79 15.82 -4.72
N HIS A 84 15.25 17.00 -5.02
CA HIS A 84 16.02 18.15 -5.52
C HIS A 84 16.82 18.81 -4.39
N GLU A 85 16.28 18.81 -3.18
CA GLU A 85 16.98 19.29 -1.97
C GLU A 85 18.05 18.30 -1.47
N GLY A 86 18.21 17.14 -2.13
CA GLY A 86 19.15 16.11 -1.72
C GLY A 86 18.83 15.45 -0.37
N ILE A 87 17.61 15.64 0.15
CA ILE A 87 17.20 15.10 1.45
C ILE A 87 17.13 13.57 1.36
N LYS A 88 17.98 12.93 2.16
CA LYS A 88 18.05 11.48 2.31
C LYS A 88 17.81 11.09 3.76
N TYR A 89 17.24 9.92 3.96
CA TYR A 89 16.97 9.31 5.25
C TYR A 89 17.94 8.13 5.43
N PRO A 90 19.06 8.30 6.15
CA PRO A 90 20.04 7.25 6.35
C PRO A 90 19.51 6.18 7.31
N CYS A 91 19.95 4.93 7.11
CA CYS A 91 19.83 3.89 8.12
C CYS A 91 20.97 4.03 9.13
N ASP A 92 20.64 3.87 10.40
CA ASP A 92 21.57 3.87 11.54
C ASP A 92 22.31 2.53 11.73
N ARG A 93 21.88 1.47 11.02
CA ARG A 93 22.41 0.11 11.17
C ARG A 93 23.17 -0.40 9.95
N CYS A 94 23.13 0.31 8.83
CA CYS A 94 23.87 -0.04 7.62
C CYS A 94 24.09 1.16 6.70
N PRO A 95 24.97 1.08 5.69
CA PRO A 95 25.29 2.21 4.81
C PRO A 95 24.15 2.68 3.87
N LYS A 96 22.95 2.06 3.94
CA LYS A 96 21.86 2.36 3.01
C LYS A 96 21.19 3.69 3.35
N THR A 97 20.87 4.46 2.31
CA THR A 97 20.11 5.72 2.40
C THR A 97 18.84 5.63 1.57
N PHE A 98 17.79 6.32 2.00
CA PHE A 98 16.47 6.26 1.37
C PHE A 98 15.94 7.64 1.02
N SER A 99 15.16 7.75 -0.05
CA SER A 99 14.52 9.01 -0.46
C SER A 99 13.27 9.35 0.34
N GLN A 100 12.74 8.42 1.14
CA GLN A 100 11.53 8.63 1.93
C GLN A 100 11.61 7.96 3.31
N LYS A 101 11.19 8.68 4.35
CA LYS A 101 11.11 8.17 5.74
C LYS A 101 10.29 6.89 5.87
N ARG A 102 9.20 6.75 5.09
CA ARG A 102 8.39 5.52 5.04
C ARG A 102 9.22 4.31 4.62
N ILE A 103 10.03 4.47 3.58
CA ILE A 103 10.85 3.37 3.03
C ILE A 103 11.93 3.00 4.03
N LEU A 104 12.58 3.98 4.66
CA LEU A 104 13.50 3.72 5.78
C LEU A 104 12.80 2.95 6.91
N LYS A 105 11.60 3.35 7.33
CA LYS A 105 10.87 2.65 8.40
C LYS A 105 10.59 1.18 8.05
N THR A 106 10.20 0.89 6.81
CA THR A 106 10.02 -0.50 6.34
C THR A 106 11.37 -1.22 6.29
N HIS A 107 12.43 -0.57 5.84
CA HIS A 107 13.78 -1.13 5.83
C HIS A 107 14.27 -1.48 7.24
N LEU A 108 14.03 -0.64 8.26
CA LEU A 108 14.46 -0.93 9.63
C LEU A 108 13.88 -2.24 10.17
N LEU A 109 12.73 -2.70 9.65
CA LEU A 109 12.17 -4.01 10.02
C LEU A 109 13.09 -5.17 9.59
N THR A 110 13.87 -5.02 8.51
CA THR A 110 14.82 -6.05 8.05
C THR A 110 15.96 -6.27 9.04
N HIS A 111 16.28 -5.27 9.88
CA HIS A 111 17.33 -5.36 10.90
C HIS A 111 16.85 -5.93 12.24
N THR A 112 15.56 -6.20 12.40
CA THR A 112 14.98 -6.58 13.71
C THR A 112 14.66 -8.07 13.85
N HIS A 113 15.16 -8.93 12.94
CA HIS A 113 14.81 -10.36 12.80
C HIS A 113 13.31 -10.68 12.67
N LYS A 114 12.41 -9.71 12.90
CA LYS A 114 10.99 -9.70 12.54
C LYS A 114 10.81 -9.42 11.03
N SER A 115 11.61 -10.07 10.20
CA SER A 115 11.25 -10.22 8.79
C SER A 115 10.02 -11.10 8.78
N ILE A 116 8.84 -10.49 8.89
CA ILE A 116 7.57 -11.16 8.68
C ILE A 116 7.60 -11.56 7.21
N ARG A 117 8.09 -12.77 6.96
CA ARG A 117 7.96 -13.44 5.69
C ARG A 117 6.48 -13.76 5.54
N TYR A 118 5.97 -13.57 4.34
CA TYR A 118 4.62 -13.94 3.97
C TYR A 118 4.71 -15.29 3.26
N PRO A 119 4.47 -16.42 3.96
CA PRO A 119 4.54 -17.74 3.35
C PRO A 119 3.40 -17.94 2.35
N CYS A 120 3.68 -18.70 1.29
CA CYS A 120 2.63 -19.28 0.46
C CYS A 120 2.01 -20.47 1.21
N ASP A 121 0.69 -20.60 1.13
CA ASP A 121 -0.06 -21.74 1.69
C ASP A 121 -0.06 -22.96 0.75
N LYS A 122 0.36 -22.78 -0.51
CA LYS A 122 0.39 -23.82 -1.55
C LYS A 122 1.78 -24.37 -1.88
N CYS A 123 2.85 -23.71 -1.42
CA CYS A 123 4.23 -24.16 -1.66
C CYS A 123 5.21 -23.60 -0.62
N ILE A 124 6.47 -24.03 -0.68
CA ILE A 124 7.52 -23.65 0.28
C ILE A 124 7.99 -22.18 0.17
N ASN A 125 7.57 -21.46 -0.88
CA ASN A 125 8.02 -20.10 -1.13
C ASN A 125 7.51 -19.11 -0.07
N SER A 126 8.36 -18.13 0.28
CA SER A 126 8.01 -17.07 1.22
C SER A 126 8.55 -15.72 0.78
N TYR A 127 7.78 -14.66 1.00
CA TYR A 127 8.02 -13.35 0.42
C TYR A 127 8.30 -12.29 1.49
N SER A 128 9.12 -11.30 1.16
CA SER A 128 9.43 -10.19 2.07
C SER A 128 8.27 -9.20 2.25
N ASP A 129 7.27 -9.24 1.36
CA ASP A 129 6.05 -8.43 1.47
C ASP A 129 4.79 -9.14 0.90
N LYS A 130 3.61 -8.66 1.29
CA LYS A 130 2.30 -9.20 0.83
C LYS A 130 2.07 -9.05 -0.67
N SER A 131 2.70 -8.07 -1.31
CA SER A 131 2.51 -7.82 -2.75
C SER A 131 3.26 -8.87 -3.56
N GLY A 132 4.47 -9.24 -3.13
CA GLY A 132 5.24 -10.36 -3.65
C GLY A 132 4.47 -11.66 -3.55
N LEU A 133 3.93 -11.98 -2.35
CA LEU A 133 3.07 -13.15 -2.17
C LEU A 133 1.84 -13.11 -3.10
N ARG A 134 1.13 -11.98 -3.19
CA ARG A 134 -0.05 -11.88 -4.05
C ARG A 134 0.26 -12.10 -5.54
N LYS A 135 1.40 -11.59 -6.03
CA LYS A 135 1.84 -11.84 -7.41
C LYS A 135 2.14 -13.33 -7.62
N HIS A 136 2.82 -13.95 -6.66
CA HIS A 136 3.09 -15.38 -6.71
C HIS A 136 1.80 -16.23 -6.66
N LEU A 137 0.81 -15.88 -5.84
CA LEU A 137 -0.45 -16.62 -5.80
C LEU A 137 -1.18 -16.66 -7.16
N LEU A 138 -0.93 -15.68 -8.04
CA LEU A 138 -1.43 -15.71 -9.42
C LEU A 138 -0.82 -16.86 -10.22
N THR A 139 0.44 -17.25 -9.97
CA THR A 139 1.10 -18.37 -10.66
C THR A 139 0.51 -19.73 -10.27
N HIS A 140 -0.22 -19.82 -9.16
CA HIS A 140 -0.97 -21.02 -8.77
C HIS A 140 -2.39 -21.06 -9.35
N LEU A 141 -2.89 -19.95 -9.89
CA LEU A 141 -4.23 -19.84 -10.49
C LEU A 141 -4.18 -19.95 -12.02
N SER A 142 -3.08 -19.49 -12.62
CA SER A 142 -2.70 -19.89 -13.97
C SER A 142 -2.12 -21.30 -13.90
N SER A 143 -2.84 -22.31 -14.37
CA SER A 143 -2.29 -23.66 -14.58
C SER A 143 -1.16 -23.60 -15.60
N ASP A 144 0.07 -23.36 -15.14
CA ASP A 144 1.29 -23.38 -15.94
C ASP A 144 2.18 -24.56 -15.45
N PRO A 145 2.68 -25.45 -16.32
CA PRO A 145 3.24 -26.77 -15.94
C PRO A 145 4.60 -26.74 -15.23
N TYR A 146 5.21 -25.58 -14.99
CA TYR A 146 6.56 -25.49 -14.42
C TYR A 146 6.56 -25.26 -12.91
N CYS A 147 6.05 -26.23 -12.15
CA CYS A 147 6.36 -26.36 -10.73
C CYS A 147 6.99 -27.73 -10.50
N PRO A 148 8.28 -27.84 -10.13
CA PRO A 148 8.81 -29.11 -9.68
C PRO A 148 8.11 -29.48 -8.38
N ALA A 149 7.19 -30.45 -8.47
CA ALA A 149 6.68 -31.18 -7.33
C ALA A 149 7.80 -32.11 -6.86
N GLN A 150 8.53 -31.73 -5.82
CA GLN A 150 9.50 -32.62 -5.18
C GLN A 150 9.60 -32.24 -3.69
N LEU A 151 9.59 -33.14 -2.71
CA LEU A 151 9.51 -34.60 -2.68
C LEU A 151 8.92 -34.98 -1.33
N THR A 152 7.93 -35.87 -1.32
CA THR A 152 7.71 -36.79 -0.21
C THR A 152 8.90 -37.76 -0.18
N THR A 153 9.67 -37.77 0.90
CA THR A 153 10.37 -38.99 1.33
C THR A 153 10.64 -38.89 2.82
N TYR A 154 9.83 -39.65 3.56
CA TYR A 154 10.23 -40.27 4.82
C TYR A 154 11.53 -41.07 4.60
N CYS A 155 12.46 -40.96 5.53
CA CYS A 155 13.16 -42.09 6.12
C CYS A 155 13.07 -41.91 7.63
#